data_AF-A0A9E1L8J0-F1
#
_entry.id   AF-A0A9E1L8J0-F1
#
_cell.length_a   1.000
_cell.length_b   1.000
_cell.length_c   1.000
_cell.angle_alpha   90.00
_cell.angle_beta   90.00
_cell.angle_gamma   90.00
#
_symmetry.space_group_name_H-M   'P 1'
#
loop_
_entity.id
_entity.type
_entity.pdbx_description
1 polymer ?
#
loop_
_entity_poly.entity_id
_entity_poly.type
_entity_poly.pdbx_seq_one_letter_code
_entity_poly.pdbx_strand_id
1 'polypeptide(L)'
;MNISPIDPISQAWNHMVRILFKPFEIKKWFVLGFCAFLAQCDEMGGNGGNFWSGNNNPNAVTPGGFDEGKAWIDANFSLFLTILISGIILAIVIGLLATWLSSRGKFMLLDGIVKNRGAIKEPWAEYKTEGNSLFLFSVVIGLLVFLTFSLIAGISVLIAMPDIQSETFGGAGVAAIVVGSSLMLLFILACIALSAFVKILMVPTMYLKRVR
;
A
#
# COMPACT_ATOMS: atom_id res chain seq x y z
N MET A 1 -12.97 33.59 19.53
CA MET A 1 -13.40 32.29 18.98
C MET A 1 -12.72 31.21 19.81
N ASN A 2 -13.44 30.54 20.73
CA ASN A 2 -12.91 29.39 21.46
C ASN A 2 -13.15 28.16 20.59
N ILE A 3 -12.08 27.64 19.99
CA ILE A 3 -12.12 26.42 19.18
C ILE A 3 -11.83 25.28 20.15
N SER A 4 -12.89 24.63 20.64
CA SER A 4 -12.75 23.44 21.48
C SER A 4 -12.30 22.28 20.60
N PRO A 5 -11.16 21.61 20.89
CA PRO A 5 -10.74 20.42 20.15
C PRO A 5 -11.70 19.22 20.31
N ILE A 6 -12.57 19.27 21.32
CA ILE A 6 -13.44 18.16 21.74
C ILE A 6 -14.79 18.19 21.01
N ASP A 7 -15.24 19.37 20.60
CA ASP A 7 -16.52 19.56 19.89
C ASP A 7 -16.59 18.76 18.58
N PRO A 8 -15.57 18.79 17.68
CA PRO A 8 -15.61 17.99 16.46
C PRO A 8 -15.54 16.49 16.73
N ILE A 9 -14.83 16.06 17.78
CA ILE A 9 -14.73 14.65 18.18
C ILE A 9 -16.10 14.14 18.64
N SER A 10 -16.79 14.91 19.48
CA SER A 10 -18.12 14.57 19.99
C SER A 10 -19.15 14.49 18.87
N GLN A 11 -19.09 15.41 17.90
CA GLN A 11 -19.97 15.40 16.73
C GLN A 11 -19.71 14.17 15.84
N ALA A 12 -18.45 13.82 15.58
CA ALA A 12 -18.08 12.64 14.81
C ALA A 12 -18.52 11.34 15.50
N TRP A 13 -18.33 11.24 16.82
CA TRP A 13 -18.76 10.09 17.62
C TRP A 13 -20.28 9.88 17.54
N ASN A 14 -21.06 10.95 17.75
CA ASN A 14 -22.51 10.89 17.66
C ASN A 14 -22.98 10.48 16.26
N HIS A 15 -22.28 10.94 15.21
CA HIS A 15 -22.55 10.55 13.84
C HIS A 15 -22.26 9.06 13.58
N MET A 16 -21.12 8.56 14.07
CA MET A 16 -20.77 7.14 14.01
C MET A 16 -21.83 6.28 14.70
N VAL A 17 -22.22 6.64 15.92
CA VAL A 17 -23.26 5.93 16.69
C VAL A 17 -24.58 5.89 15.94
N ARG A 18 -24.97 7.01 15.32
CA ARG A 18 -26.18 7.10 14.51
C ARG A 18 -26.13 6.17 13.29
N ILE A 19 -25.02 6.08 12.58
CA ILE A 19 -24.94 5.26 11.37
C ILE A 19 -24.86 3.77 11.68
N LEU A 20 -24.03 3.39 12.67
CA LEU A 20 -23.71 1.99 12.95
C LEU A 20 -24.67 1.33 13.93
N PHE A 21 -25.23 2.10 14.88
CA PHE A 21 -25.96 1.54 16.02
C PHE A 21 -27.40 2.05 16.17
N LYS A 22 -27.85 3.05 15.38
CA LYS A 22 -29.22 3.62 15.51
C LYS A 22 -29.90 3.92 14.15
N PRO A 23 -30.71 3.01 13.59
CA PRO A 23 -31.04 1.67 14.08
C PRO A 23 -29.91 0.66 13.84
N PHE A 24 -29.73 -0.28 14.76
CA PHE A 24 -28.79 -1.39 14.59
C PHE A 24 -29.34 -2.42 13.61
N GLU A 25 -28.72 -2.52 12.44
CA GLU A 25 -29.07 -3.50 11.41
C GLU A 25 -27.82 -4.30 11.04
N ILE A 26 -27.81 -5.59 11.40
CA ILE A 26 -26.64 -6.46 11.20
C ILE A 26 -26.21 -6.54 9.73
N LYS A 27 -27.17 -6.57 8.81
CA LYS A 27 -26.92 -6.56 7.35
C LYS A 27 -26.16 -5.31 6.95
N LYS A 28 -26.62 -4.13 7.37
CA LYS A 28 -25.99 -2.85 7.08
C LYS A 28 -24.59 -2.76 7.71
N TRP A 29 -24.43 -3.28 8.93
CA TRP A 29 -23.15 -3.31 9.61
C TRP A 29 -22.11 -4.13 8.85
N PHE A 30 -22.46 -5.36 8.42
CA PHE A 30 -21.58 -6.19 7.60
C PHE A 30 -21.28 -5.59 6.22
N VAL A 31 -22.28 -4.97 5.58
CA VAL A 31 -22.08 -4.29 4.29
C VAL A 31 -21.10 -3.13 4.42
N LEU A 32 -21.27 -2.27 5.44
CA LEU A 32 -20.35 -1.16 5.69
C LEU A 32 -18.95 -1.64 6.08
N GLY A 33 -18.86 -2.69 6.90
CA GLY A 33 -17.59 -3.33 7.26
C GLY A 33 -16.86 -3.92 6.05
N PHE A 34 -17.60 -4.57 5.15
CA PHE A 34 -17.05 -5.07 3.89
C PHE A 34 -16.58 -3.94 2.99
N CYS A 35 -17.36 -2.86 2.83
CA CYS A 35 -16.94 -1.68 2.06
C CYS A 35 -15.67 -1.03 2.65
N ALA A 36 -15.54 -0.98 3.98
CA ALA A 36 -14.34 -0.47 4.66
C ALA A 36 -13.14 -1.41 4.46
N PHE A 37 -13.33 -2.72 4.57
CA PHE A 37 -12.30 -3.72 4.27
C PHE A 37 -11.80 -3.59 2.82
N LEU A 38 -12.71 -3.48 1.86
CA LEU A 38 -12.33 -3.26 0.47
C LEU A 38 -11.57 -1.95 0.30
N ALA A 39 -12.05 -0.86 0.89
CA ALA A 39 -11.39 0.45 0.85
C ALA A 39 -9.96 0.43 1.39
N GLN A 40 -9.66 -0.47 2.34
CA GLN A 40 -8.34 -0.61 2.96
C GLN A 40 -7.48 -1.73 2.35
N CYS A 41 -8.03 -2.55 1.46
CA CYS A 41 -7.35 -3.71 0.87
C CYS A 41 -6.09 -3.36 0.04
N ASP A 42 -6.05 -2.14 -0.50
CA ASP A 42 -4.91 -1.59 -1.26
C ASP A 42 -3.96 -0.75 -0.40
N GLU A 43 -4.39 -0.39 0.81
CA GLU A 43 -3.49 0.24 1.76
C GLU A 43 -2.59 -0.87 2.29
N MET A 44 -1.41 -1.03 1.69
CA MET A 44 -0.32 -1.85 2.19
C MET A 44 0.07 -1.38 3.59
N GLY A 45 -0.75 -1.71 4.59
CA GLY A 45 -0.46 -1.65 6.00
C GLY A 45 0.53 -2.77 6.25
N GLY A 46 1.81 -2.46 6.06
CA GLY A 46 2.93 -3.35 6.25
C GLY A 46 3.00 -3.84 7.69
N ASN A 47 2.24 -4.88 8.01
CA ASN A 47 2.73 -5.96 8.82
C ASN A 47 3.32 -6.98 7.86
N GLY A 48 4.43 -6.60 7.20
CA GLY A 48 5.27 -7.57 6.50
C GLY A 48 5.59 -8.63 7.53
N GLY A 49 5.15 -9.87 7.26
CA GLY A 49 5.27 -10.97 8.20
C GLY A 49 6.64 -10.92 8.86
N ASN A 50 6.66 -10.83 10.19
CA ASN A 50 7.88 -10.90 10.95
C ASN A 50 8.46 -12.31 10.76
N PHE A 51 9.20 -12.53 9.67
CA PHE A 51 9.96 -13.75 9.39
C PHE A 51 11.17 -13.86 10.31
N TRP A 52 11.39 -12.87 11.17
CA TRP A 52 12.30 -12.95 12.31
C TRP A 52 11.67 -13.80 13.43
N SER A 53 11.41 -15.07 13.12
CA SER A 53 11.38 -16.13 14.13
C SER A 53 12.83 -16.49 14.43
N GLY A 54 13.47 -15.64 15.23
CA GLY A 54 14.79 -15.90 15.78
C GLY A 54 14.67 -17.02 16.81
N ASN A 55 14.88 -18.26 16.36
CA ASN A 55 15.16 -19.37 17.25
C ASN A 55 16.53 -19.08 17.89
N ASN A 56 16.52 -18.51 19.10
CA ASN A 56 17.71 -18.16 19.89
C ASN A 56 18.40 -19.41 20.46
N ASN A 57 18.70 -20.40 19.62
CA ASN A 57 19.52 -21.54 20.00
C ASN A 57 20.93 -21.35 19.42
N PRO A 58 21.94 -21.00 20.25
CA PRO A 58 23.31 -20.75 19.79
C PRO A 58 23.99 -21.99 19.19
N ASN A 59 23.39 -23.17 19.29
CA ASN A 59 23.88 -24.43 18.71
C ASN A 59 23.07 -24.91 17.49
N ALA A 60 22.05 -24.18 17.04
CA ALA A 60 21.27 -24.51 15.84
C ALA A 60 21.84 -23.84 14.59
N VAL A 61 23.14 -24.01 14.34
CA VAL A 61 23.66 -23.78 12.99
C VAL A 61 23.40 -25.07 12.23
N THR A 62 22.23 -25.18 11.58
CA THR A 62 22.03 -26.16 10.50
C THR A 62 22.81 -25.63 9.28
N PRO A 63 23.99 -26.17 8.95
CA PRO A 63 24.82 -25.62 7.88
C PRO A 63 24.32 -26.04 6.48
N GLY A 64 23.22 -26.82 6.38
CA GLY A 64 22.81 -27.46 5.13
C GLY A 64 21.62 -26.83 4.40
N GLY A 65 20.71 -26.10 5.07
CA GLY A 65 19.45 -25.69 4.44
C GLY A 65 19.63 -24.67 3.30
N PHE A 66 20.66 -23.83 3.38
CA PHE A 66 20.96 -22.85 2.34
C PHE A 66 21.76 -23.45 1.17
N ASP A 67 22.64 -24.42 1.45
CA ASP A 67 23.44 -25.09 0.44
C ASP A 67 22.61 -26.14 -0.33
N GLU A 68 21.69 -26.85 0.33
CA GLU A 68 20.69 -27.70 -0.31
C GLU A 68 19.72 -26.88 -1.17
N GLY A 69 19.29 -25.71 -0.67
CA GLY A 69 18.46 -24.78 -1.43
C GLY A 69 19.17 -24.26 -2.69
N LYS A 70 20.45 -23.91 -2.59
CA LYS A 70 21.28 -23.52 -3.75
C LYS A 70 21.45 -24.66 -4.75
N ALA A 71 21.79 -25.87 -4.29
CA ALA A 71 21.93 -27.04 -5.16
C ALA A 71 20.63 -27.36 -5.91
N TRP A 72 19.47 -27.18 -5.27
CA TRP A 72 18.17 -27.35 -5.93
C TRP A 72 17.87 -26.24 -6.94
N ILE A 73 18.19 -24.98 -6.62
CA ILE A 73 18.06 -23.85 -7.55
C ILE A 73 18.96 -24.03 -8.77
N ASP A 74 20.21 -24.45 -8.58
CA ASP A 74 21.17 -24.68 -9.66
C ASP A 74 20.72 -25.86 -10.55
N ALA A 75 20.22 -26.95 -9.95
CA ALA A 75 19.69 -28.10 -10.69
C ALA A 75 18.38 -27.79 -11.43
N ASN A 76 17.56 -26.85 -10.92
CA ASN A 76 16.21 -26.55 -11.44
C ASN A 76 16.03 -25.06 -11.79
N PHE A 77 17.08 -24.41 -12.29
CA PHE A 77 17.10 -22.96 -12.47
C PHE A 77 15.96 -22.43 -13.34
N SER A 78 15.61 -23.18 -14.39
CA SER A 78 14.48 -22.83 -15.29
C SER A 78 13.11 -22.91 -14.59
N LEU A 79 12.89 -23.92 -13.74
CA LEU A 79 11.65 -24.04 -12.96
C LEU A 79 11.58 -22.97 -11.88
N PHE A 80 12.69 -22.71 -11.19
CA PHE A 80 12.78 -21.63 -10.21
C PHE A 80 12.44 -20.27 -10.83
N LEU A 81 13.05 -19.92 -11.97
CA LEU A 81 12.74 -18.69 -12.69
C LEU A 81 11.26 -18.63 -13.10
N THR A 82 10.70 -19.74 -13.59
CA THR A 82 9.30 -19.80 -14.01
C THR A 82 8.36 -19.55 -12.81
N ILE A 83 8.61 -20.20 -11.68
CA ILE A 83 7.84 -20.01 -10.45
C ILE A 83 7.98 -18.57 -9.94
N LEU A 84 9.20 -18.04 -9.90
CA LEU A 84 9.47 -16.67 -9.46
C LEU A 84 8.71 -15.64 -10.32
N ILE A 85 8.84 -15.73 -11.65
CA ILE A 85 8.17 -14.82 -12.59
C ILE A 85 6.65 -14.97 -12.45
N SER A 86 6.13 -16.20 -12.40
CA SER A 86 4.70 -16.43 -12.24
C SER A 86 4.16 -15.88 -10.91
N GLY A 87 4.91 -16.02 -9.82
CA GLY A 87 4.56 -15.48 -8.51
C GLY A 87 4.56 -13.95 -8.48
N ILE A 88 5.54 -13.31 -9.13
CA ILE A 88 5.58 -11.85 -9.28
C ILE A 88 4.40 -11.36 -10.11
N ILE A 89 4.11 -12.00 -11.25
CA ILE A 89 2.95 -11.65 -12.08
C ILE A 89 1.66 -11.80 -11.29
N LEU A 90 1.49 -12.91 -10.56
CA LEU A 90 0.32 -13.15 -9.73
C LEU A 90 0.18 -12.07 -8.65
N ALA A 91 1.27 -11.70 -7.96
CA ALA A 91 1.27 -10.64 -6.96
C ALA A 91 0.87 -9.29 -7.55
N ILE A 92 1.37 -8.95 -8.74
CA ILE A 92 0.99 -7.72 -9.47
C ILE A 92 -0.50 -7.74 -9.82
N VAL A 93 -1.01 -8.85 -10.34
CA VAL A 93 -2.43 -9.00 -10.69
C VAL A 93 -3.31 -8.85 -9.45
N ILE A 94 -2.96 -9.52 -8.35
CA ILE A 94 -3.68 -9.41 -7.07
C ILE A 94 -3.62 -7.98 -6.55
N GLY A 95 -2.45 -7.33 -6.60
CA GLY A 95 -2.28 -5.93 -6.20
C GLY A 95 -3.18 -5.00 -7.01
N LEU A 96 -3.15 -5.08 -8.34
CA LEU A 96 -4.01 -4.27 -9.22
C LEU A 96 -5.49 -4.53 -8.97
N LEU A 97 -5.89 -5.78 -8.75
CA LEU A 97 -7.28 -6.13 -8.39
C LEU A 97 -7.66 -5.52 -7.03
N ALA A 98 -6.76 -5.53 -6.05
CA ALA A 98 -6.96 -4.91 -4.74
C ALA A 98 -7.09 -3.37 -4.86
N THR A 99 -6.21 -2.72 -5.62
CA THR A 99 -6.28 -1.27 -5.92
C THR A 99 -7.60 -0.90 -6.58
N TRP A 100 -8.02 -1.68 -7.58
CA TRP A 100 -9.27 -1.48 -8.27
C TRP A 100 -10.49 -1.66 -7.34
N LEU A 101 -10.47 -2.70 -6.53
CA LEU A 101 -11.54 -3.01 -5.59
C LEU A 101 -11.62 -1.98 -4.45
N SER A 102 -10.48 -1.50 -3.97
CA SER A 102 -10.37 -0.42 -2.98
C SER A 102 -10.91 0.90 -3.49
N SER A 103 -10.58 1.25 -4.75
CA SER A 103 -11.08 2.46 -5.39
C SER A 103 -12.61 2.48 -5.45
N ARG A 104 -13.23 1.32 -5.69
CA ARG A 104 -14.69 1.14 -5.69
C ARG A 104 -15.28 1.11 -4.28
N GLY A 105 -14.64 0.41 -3.34
CA GLY A 105 -15.07 0.31 -1.94
C GLY A 105 -15.17 1.68 -1.26
N LYS A 106 -14.23 2.60 -1.54
CA LYS A 106 -14.23 3.97 -0.99
C LYS A 106 -15.52 4.74 -1.33
N PHE A 107 -15.97 4.68 -2.57
CA PHE A 107 -17.21 5.36 -2.98
C PHE A 107 -18.47 4.70 -2.42
N MET A 108 -18.52 3.37 -2.35
CA MET A 108 -19.64 2.66 -1.73
C MET A 108 -19.75 2.93 -0.23
N LEU A 109 -18.61 3.02 0.46
CA LEU A 109 -18.56 3.37 1.87
C LEU A 109 -19.06 4.80 2.09
N LEU A 110 -18.59 5.77 1.29
CA LEU A 110 -19.05 7.16 1.38
C LEU A 110 -20.55 7.29 1.13
N ASP A 111 -21.08 6.65 0.09
CA ASP A 111 -22.50 6.67 -0.22
C ASP A 111 -23.34 5.98 0.88
N GLY A 112 -22.87 4.86 1.42
CA GLY A 112 -23.50 4.17 2.55
C GLY A 112 -23.53 5.00 3.84
N ILE A 113 -22.47 5.78 4.11
CA ILE A 113 -22.37 6.69 5.26
C ILE A 113 -23.29 7.90 5.07
N VAL A 114 -23.28 8.54 3.89
CA VAL A 114 -24.02 9.78 3.63
C VAL A 114 -25.52 9.52 3.51
N LYS A 115 -25.93 8.49 2.76
CA LYS A 115 -27.33 8.13 2.57
C LYS A 115 -27.87 7.15 3.62
N ASN A 116 -27.02 6.74 4.56
CA ASN A 116 -27.37 5.83 5.65
C ASN A 116 -27.96 4.48 5.17
N ARG A 117 -27.55 3.98 3.99
CA ARG A 117 -28.12 2.79 3.31
C ARG A 117 -27.13 1.62 3.25
N GLY A 118 -27.63 0.40 3.47
CA GLY A 118 -26.86 -0.85 3.36
C GLY A 118 -26.96 -1.53 1.99
N ALA A 119 -26.86 -0.77 0.89
CA ALA A 119 -27.02 -1.27 -0.47
C ALA A 119 -25.66 -1.36 -1.20
N ILE A 120 -25.34 -2.52 -1.78
CA ILE A 120 -24.10 -2.73 -2.55
C ILE A 120 -24.34 -2.56 -4.06
N LYS A 121 -25.43 -3.14 -4.58
CA LYS A 121 -25.65 -3.32 -6.02
C LYS A 121 -25.84 -2.00 -6.78
N GLU A 122 -26.63 -1.08 -6.22
CA GLU A 122 -26.89 0.24 -6.81
C GLU A 122 -25.63 1.13 -6.88
N PRO A 123 -24.92 1.40 -5.76
CA PRO A 123 -23.73 2.24 -5.83
C PRO A 123 -22.57 1.59 -6.61
N TRP A 124 -22.51 0.26 -6.70
CA TRP A 124 -21.50 -0.42 -7.54
C TRP A 124 -21.60 -0.07 -9.03
N ALA A 125 -22.83 0.04 -9.56
CA ALA A 125 -23.04 0.45 -10.95
C ALA A 125 -22.88 1.98 -11.12
N GLU A 126 -23.37 2.75 -10.16
CA GLU A 126 -23.44 4.22 -10.21
C GLU A 126 -22.08 4.92 -10.09
N TYR A 127 -21.11 4.32 -9.38
CA TYR A 127 -19.77 4.88 -9.16
C TYR A 127 -18.66 4.21 -9.99
N LYS A 128 -19.03 3.44 -11.04
CA LYS A 128 -18.07 2.72 -11.90
C LYS A 128 -17.03 3.64 -12.55
N THR A 129 -17.45 4.79 -13.06
CA THR A 129 -16.57 5.74 -13.76
C THR A 129 -15.58 6.40 -12.81
N GLU A 130 -16.06 6.85 -11.65
CA GLU A 130 -15.22 7.51 -10.63
C GLU A 130 -14.22 6.54 -9.99
N GLY A 131 -14.67 5.31 -9.69
CA GLY A 131 -13.79 4.25 -9.21
C GLY A 131 -12.68 3.90 -10.22
N ASN A 132 -12.97 3.97 -11.52
CA ASN A 132 -11.97 3.71 -12.56
C ASN A 132 -10.97 4.87 -12.72
N SER A 133 -11.42 6.11 -12.55
CA SER A 133 -10.55 7.30 -12.54
C SER A 133 -9.60 7.28 -11.34
N LEU A 134 -10.11 6.94 -10.15
CA LEU A 134 -9.27 6.75 -8.95
C LEU A 134 -8.27 5.61 -9.14
N PHE A 135 -8.70 4.47 -9.67
CA PHE A 135 -7.80 3.36 -9.96
C PHE A 135 -6.66 3.78 -10.89
N LEU A 136 -6.98 4.43 -12.01
CA LEU A 136 -5.98 4.87 -12.98
C LEU A 136 -5.02 5.90 -12.36
N PHE A 137 -5.55 6.86 -11.60
CA PHE A 137 -4.72 7.83 -10.88
C PHE A 137 -3.78 7.16 -9.87
N SER A 138 -4.30 6.22 -9.07
CA SER A 138 -3.51 5.45 -8.11
C SER A 138 -2.42 4.62 -8.79
N VAL A 139 -2.72 3.98 -9.92
CA VAL A 139 -1.75 3.23 -10.72
C VAL A 139 -0.67 4.15 -11.29
N VAL A 140 -1.04 5.31 -11.83
CA VAL A 140 -0.08 6.29 -12.38
C VAL A 140 0.83 6.84 -11.29
N ILE A 141 0.29 7.20 -10.11
CA ILE A 141 1.12 7.61 -8.97
C ILE A 141 2.02 6.47 -8.53
N GLY A 142 1.50 5.24 -8.40
CA GLY A 142 2.31 4.07 -8.04
C GLY A 142 3.47 3.85 -9.00
N LEU A 143 3.24 4.01 -10.31
CA LEU A 143 4.26 3.92 -11.35
C LEU A 143 5.31 5.04 -11.21
N LEU A 144 4.88 6.28 -10.99
CA LEU A 144 5.79 7.42 -10.77
C LEU A 144 6.66 7.20 -9.52
N VAL A 145 6.08 6.76 -8.42
CA VAL A 145 6.79 6.41 -7.17
C VAL A 145 7.81 5.30 -7.44
N PHE A 146 7.42 4.24 -8.13
CA PHE A 146 8.32 3.14 -8.49
C PHE A 146 9.47 3.61 -9.40
N LEU A 147 9.19 4.46 -10.38
CA LEU A 147 10.17 5.03 -11.30
C LEU A 147 11.18 5.89 -10.53
N THR A 148 10.72 6.79 -9.66
CA THR A 148 11.61 7.63 -8.83
C THR A 148 12.45 6.78 -7.89
N PHE A 149 11.87 5.77 -7.25
CA PHE A 149 12.62 4.82 -6.43
C PHE A 149 13.71 4.10 -7.24
N SER A 150 13.37 3.59 -8.43
CA SER A 150 14.30 2.91 -9.32
C SER A 150 15.43 3.84 -9.79
N LEU A 151 15.16 5.13 -9.99
CA LEU A 151 16.20 6.11 -10.33
C LEU A 151 17.14 6.36 -9.16
N ILE A 152 16.62 6.54 -7.94
CA ILE A 152 17.44 6.74 -6.73
C ILE A 152 18.31 5.51 -6.47
N ALA A 153 17.73 4.31 -6.55
CA ALA A 153 18.45 3.06 -6.40
C ALA A 153 19.51 2.90 -7.50
N GLY A 154 19.15 3.19 -8.76
CA GLY A 154 20.06 3.16 -9.90
C GLY A 154 21.25 4.09 -9.71
N ILE A 155 21.02 5.37 -9.39
CA ILE A 155 22.08 6.35 -9.12
C ILE A 155 22.98 5.89 -7.99
N SER A 156 22.42 5.34 -6.91
CA SER A 156 23.20 4.83 -5.78
C SER A 156 24.13 3.69 -6.20
N VAL A 157 23.65 2.76 -7.04
CA VAL A 157 24.47 1.66 -7.59
C VAL A 157 25.50 2.18 -8.59
N LEU A 158 25.17 3.16 -9.43
CA LEU A 158 26.11 3.77 -10.37
C LEU A 158 27.30 4.41 -9.63
N ILE A 159 27.05 5.08 -8.50
CA ILE A 159 28.10 5.68 -7.67
C ILE A 159 28.95 4.59 -6.98
N ALA A 160 28.34 3.47 -6.59
CA ALA A 160 29.03 2.35 -5.95
C ALA A 160 29.80 1.44 -6.92
N MET A 161 29.47 1.45 -8.22
CA MET A 161 30.10 0.60 -9.23
C MET A 161 31.64 0.58 -9.26
N PRO A 162 32.36 1.71 -9.19
CA PRO A 162 33.83 1.67 -9.19
C PRO A 162 34.41 0.89 -8.00
N ASP A 163 33.81 1.00 -6.81
CA ASP A 163 34.24 0.27 -5.61
C ASP A 163 33.82 -1.21 -5.64
N ILE A 164 32.68 -1.52 -6.27
CA ILE A 164 32.23 -2.90 -6.49
C ILE A 164 33.18 -3.63 -7.45
N GLN A 165 33.68 -2.96 -8.48
CA GLN A 165 34.61 -3.54 -9.46
C GLN A 165 36.02 -3.73 -8.91
N SER A 166 36.44 -2.91 -7.95
CA SER A 166 37.77 -3.03 -7.32
C SER A 166 37.79 -3.91 -6.07
N GLU A 167 36.65 -4.49 -5.66
CA GLU A 167 36.48 -5.27 -4.42
C GLU A 167 36.93 -4.51 -3.15
N THR A 168 36.99 -3.18 -3.21
CA THR A 168 37.42 -2.33 -2.11
C THR A 168 36.29 -1.45 -1.64
N PHE A 169 36.03 -1.43 -0.34
CA PHE A 169 35.22 -0.38 0.28
C PHE A 169 36.04 0.92 0.32
N GLY A 170 35.95 1.69 -0.77
CA GLY A 170 36.58 2.99 -0.91
C GLY A 170 35.62 4.15 -0.58
N GLY A 171 36.05 5.36 -0.96
CA GLY A 171 35.26 6.58 -0.74
C GLY A 171 33.98 6.63 -1.57
N ALA A 172 33.92 5.93 -2.70
CA ALA A 172 32.77 5.95 -3.59
C ALA A 172 31.58 5.15 -3.02
N GLY A 173 31.84 4.03 -2.36
CA GLY A 173 30.85 3.22 -1.66
C GLY A 173 30.29 3.92 -0.43
N VAL A 174 31.14 4.60 0.34
CA VAL A 174 30.68 5.45 1.45
C VAL A 174 29.83 6.61 0.92
N ALA A 175 30.24 7.26 -0.17
CA ALA A 175 29.46 8.31 -0.81
C ALA A 175 28.11 7.79 -1.34
N ALA A 176 28.07 6.60 -1.95
CA ALA A 176 26.84 5.97 -2.42
C ALA A 176 25.86 5.69 -1.28
N ILE A 177 26.34 5.20 -0.14
CA ILE A 177 25.50 4.95 1.04
C ILE A 177 24.97 6.26 1.60
N VAL A 178 25.82 7.27 1.79
CA VAL A 178 25.41 8.56 2.37
C VAL A 178 24.42 9.29 1.47
N VAL A 179 24.72 9.38 0.17
CA VAL A 179 23.86 10.07 -0.81
C VAL A 179 22.57 9.28 -1.02
N GLY A 180 22.66 7.96 -1.22
CA GLY A 180 21.51 7.09 -1.42
C GLY A 180 20.57 7.08 -0.22
N SER A 181 21.11 6.97 1.00
CA SER A 181 20.30 7.01 2.23
C SER A 181 19.63 8.36 2.45
N SER A 182 20.33 9.46 2.18
CA SER A 182 19.78 10.81 2.31
C SER A 182 18.65 11.06 1.31
N LEU A 183 18.84 10.67 0.04
CA LEU A 183 17.80 10.77 -0.99
C LEU A 183 16.63 9.85 -0.70
N MET A 184 16.87 8.63 -0.20
CA MET A 184 15.82 7.70 0.18
C MET A 184 14.98 8.24 1.33
N LEU A 185 15.60 8.87 2.33
CA LEU A 185 14.88 9.49 3.45
C LEU A 185 13.97 10.62 2.96
N LEU A 186 14.47 11.52 2.11
CA LEU A 186 13.67 12.59 1.52
C LEU A 186 12.52 12.03 0.67
N PHE A 187 12.78 10.97 -0.09
CA PHE A 187 11.78 10.29 -0.90
C PHE A 187 10.67 9.66 -0.05
N ILE A 188 11.02 9.01 1.07
CA ILE A 188 10.05 8.45 2.01
C ILE A 188 9.17 9.56 2.59
N LEU A 189 9.76 10.66 3.03
CA LEU A 189 9.01 11.82 3.54
C LEU A 189 8.07 12.39 2.48
N ALA A 190 8.53 12.53 1.24
CA ALA A 190 7.72 12.98 0.11
C ALA A 190 6.55 12.02 -0.17
N CYS A 191 6.78 10.71 -0.12
CA CYS A 191 5.73 9.71 -0.30
C CYS A 191 4.67 9.79 0.80
N ILE A 192 5.08 9.94 2.07
CA ILE A 192 4.16 10.12 3.18
C ILE A 192 3.30 11.38 2.97
N ALA A 193 3.93 12.51 2.66
CA ALA A 193 3.22 13.76 2.40
C ALA A 193 2.25 13.65 1.21
N LEU A 194 2.68 13.05 0.11
CA LEU A 194 1.85 12.82 -1.08
C LEU A 194 0.66 11.92 -0.77
N SER A 195 0.89 10.82 -0.04
CA SER A 195 -0.18 9.89 0.34
C SER A 195 -1.21 10.55 1.26
N ALA A 196 -0.76 11.37 2.21
CA ALA A 196 -1.65 12.14 3.08
C ALA A 196 -2.47 13.14 2.26
N PHE A 197 -1.83 13.86 1.34
CA PHE A 197 -2.50 14.82 0.46
C PHE A 197 -3.57 14.16 -0.41
N VAL A 198 -3.24 13.05 -1.09
CA VAL A 198 -4.18 12.31 -1.94
C VAL A 198 -5.37 11.78 -1.14
N LYS A 199 -5.14 11.21 0.04
CA LYS A 199 -6.23 10.65 0.86
C LYS A 199 -7.13 11.74 1.45
N ILE A 200 -6.55 12.79 2.00
CA ILE A 200 -7.29 13.83 2.73
C ILE A 200 -8.04 14.76 1.77
N LEU A 201 -7.47 15.07 0.60
CA LEU A 201 -8.05 16.06 -0.29
C LEU A 201 -8.71 15.44 -1.51
N MET A 202 -8.12 14.41 -2.12
CA MET A 202 -8.62 13.92 -3.40
C MET A 202 -9.93 13.14 -3.25
N VAL A 203 -10.04 12.31 -2.21
CA VAL A 203 -11.26 11.52 -1.97
C VAL A 203 -12.47 12.42 -1.67
N PRO A 204 -12.38 13.44 -0.78
CA PRO A 204 -13.51 14.33 -0.53
C PRO A 204 -13.80 15.29 -1.69
N THR A 205 -12.79 15.77 -2.43
CA THR A 205 -13.02 16.71 -3.54
C THR A 205 -13.65 16.05 -4.76
N MET A 206 -13.26 14.82 -5.10
CA MET A 206 -13.93 14.04 -6.15
C MET A 206 -15.38 13.73 -5.78
N TYR A 207 -15.64 13.44 -4.50
CA TYR A 207 -17.00 13.22 -4.03
C TYR A 207 -17.85 14.51 -4.06
N LEU A 208 -17.31 15.65 -3.59
CA LEU A 208 -18.02 16.92 -3.51
C LEU A 208 -18.33 17.54 -4.87
N LYS A 209 -17.47 17.35 -5.89
CA LYS A 209 -17.73 17.86 -7.25
C LYS A 209 -18.95 17.23 -7.93
N ARG A 210 -19.47 16.09 -7.42
CA ARG A 210 -20.64 15.38 -7.95
C ARG A 210 -21.92 15.59 -7.13
N VAL A 211 -21.80 16.08 -5.87
CA VAL A 211 -22.96 16.39 -5.01
C VAL A 211 -23.54 17.78 -5.32
N ARG A 212 -22.81 18.62 -6.08
CA ARG A 212 -23.36 19.78 -6.80
C ARG A 212 -23.86 19.34 -8.17
#